data_AF-A0A3P8YMY6-F1
#
_entry.id   AF-A0A3P8YMY6-F1
#
_cell.length_a   1.000
_cell.length_b   1.000
_cell.length_c   1.000
_cell.angle_alpha   90.00
_cell.angle_beta   90.00
_cell.angle_gamma   90.00
#
_symmetry.space_group_name_H-M   'P 1'
#
loop_
_entity.id
_entity.type
_entity.pdbx_description
1 polymer ?
#
loop_
_entity_poly.entity_id
_entity_poly.type
_entity_poly.pdbx_seq_one_letter_code
_entity_poly.pdbx_strand_id
1 'polypeptide(L)'
;MTSKFHLEIVGLMKEYQFQVAKSIAEGLKQMFSPSFLDPTIRPLFECEWHVYLTNKKKELRGEVWQFSSNQMCFVNGCLLGNEKDLTSWAEKQWKFTFPRPQALYLALANDYYSKHLRSTGHTFVYMDIFISGESVGRLLFELFTELCPKTCKNFQTLCTGEAGKSQSDLLLSYKGSIFHRVVLNGWIQGGDIASGKGNGGESIYGPTFGDESFAVSHSKRGILGMANQGPHSNSSQFYITLQPALWMDRKYVAFGQVVEGQDVLRRLEEVPTYNERPKPQCEVADCGVFEP
;
A
#
# COMPACT_ATOMS: atom_id res chain seq x y z
N MET A 1 43.50 -3.03 8.06
CA MET A 1 42.51 -3.31 7.00
C MET A 1 41.55 -2.14 6.97
N THR A 2 41.46 -1.42 5.86
CA THR A 2 40.48 -0.34 5.69
C THR A 2 39.07 -0.95 5.73
N SER A 3 38.24 -0.49 6.67
CA SER A 3 36.84 -0.91 6.74
C SER A 3 36.14 -0.48 5.45
N LYS A 4 35.48 -1.42 4.77
CA LYS A 4 34.71 -1.09 3.56
C LYS A 4 33.45 -0.33 3.94
N PHE A 5 33.04 0.60 3.07
CA PHE A 5 31.78 1.31 3.21
C PHE A 5 30.61 0.43 2.78
N HIS A 6 29.54 0.47 3.56
CA HIS A 6 28.25 -0.12 3.23
C HIS A 6 27.23 1.00 3.08
N LEU A 7 26.49 0.96 1.97
CA LEU A 7 25.40 1.89 1.71
C LEU A 7 24.07 1.13 1.84
N GLU A 8 23.13 1.72 2.55
CA GLU A 8 21.76 1.22 2.63
C GLU A 8 20.79 2.30 2.17
N ILE A 9 19.97 1.96 1.17
CA ILE A 9 18.96 2.83 0.59
C ILE A 9 17.59 2.22 0.86
N VAL A 10 16.75 2.91 1.62
CA VAL A 10 15.39 2.49 1.94
C VAL A 10 14.42 3.57 1.52
N GLY A 11 13.39 3.27 0.75
CA GLY A 11 12.45 4.29 0.29
C GLY A 11 11.31 3.77 -0.57
N LEU A 12 10.42 4.70 -0.95
CA LEU A 12 9.33 4.44 -1.86
C LEU A 12 9.85 4.06 -3.26
N MET A 13 9.48 2.87 -3.71
CA MET A 13 10.00 2.32 -4.97
C MET A 13 9.58 3.09 -6.23
N LYS A 14 8.42 3.76 -6.18
CA LYS A 14 7.84 4.56 -7.27
C LYS A 14 8.43 5.97 -7.34
N GLU A 15 9.17 6.40 -6.32
CA GLU A 15 9.75 7.74 -6.29
C GLU A 15 11.08 7.79 -7.05
N TYR A 16 11.26 8.85 -7.85
CA TYR A 16 12.47 9.00 -8.65
C TYR A 16 13.71 9.25 -7.75
N GLN A 17 13.54 9.87 -6.58
CA GLN A 17 14.60 10.10 -5.59
C GLN A 17 15.18 8.78 -5.07
N PHE A 18 14.36 7.73 -4.98
CA PHE A 18 14.84 6.38 -4.67
C PHE A 18 15.75 5.85 -5.77
N GLN A 19 15.38 6.03 -7.04
CA GLN A 19 16.21 5.63 -8.18
C GLN A 19 17.51 6.42 -8.29
N VAL A 20 17.49 7.72 -7.95
CA VAL A 20 18.71 8.55 -7.85
C VAL A 20 19.69 7.94 -6.84
N ALA A 21 19.22 7.72 -5.60
CA ALA A 21 20.09 7.22 -4.55
C ALA A 21 20.57 5.78 -4.79
N LYS A 22 19.70 4.92 -5.31
CA LYS A 22 20.07 3.59 -5.78
C LYS A 22 21.18 3.65 -6.83
N SER A 23 21.02 4.49 -7.85
CA SER A 23 22.02 4.64 -8.92
C SER A 23 23.37 5.16 -8.40
N ILE A 24 23.36 6.07 -7.43
CA ILE A 24 24.58 6.55 -6.77
C ILE A 24 25.25 5.41 -6.00
N ALA A 25 24.51 4.64 -5.22
CA ALA A 25 25.05 3.55 -4.43
C ALA A 25 25.66 2.44 -5.30
N GLU A 26 24.95 2.03 -6.36
CA GLU A 26 25.43 1.06 -7.34
C GLU A 26 26.65 1.58 -8.12
N GLY A 27 26.63 2.85 -8.54
CA GLY A 27 27.74 3.48 -9.25
C GLY A 27 29.00 3.60 -8.40
N LEU A 28 28.87 3.95 -7.11
CA LEU A 28 29.99 3.98 -6.16
C LEU A 28 30.59 2.58 -5.98
N LYS A 29 29.75 1.55 -5.82
CA LYS A 29 30.21 0.16 -5.73
C LYS A 29 30.94 -0.27 -7.01
N GLN A 30 30.43 0.08 -8.18
CA GLN A 30 31.05 -0.26 -9.45
C GLN A 30 32.43 0.42 -9.62
N MET A 31 32.52 1.72 -9.34
CA MET A 31 33.73 2.51 -9.55
C MET A 31 34.80 2.28 -8.47
N PHE A 32 34.39 2.05 -7.23
CA PHE A 32 35.27 1.95 -6.06
C PHE A 32 35.10 0.62 -5.34
N SER A 33 34.95 -0.48 -6.09
CA SER A 33 34.67 -1.83 -5.57
C SER A 33 35.55 -2.31 -4.40
N PRO A 34 36.87 -1.99 -4.33
CA PRO A 34 37.68 -2.35 -3.16
C PRO A 34 37.23 -1.68 -1.86
N SER A 35 36.63 -0.49 -1.97
CA SER A 35 36.22 0.36 -0.86
C SER A 35 34.77 0.17 -0.43
N PHE A 36 33.93 -0.46 -1.26
CA PHE A 36 32.50 -0.61 -1.00
C PHE A 36 32.08 -2.09 -0.93
N LEU A 37 31.19 -2.40 0.01
CA LEU A 37 30.36 -3.60 -0.01
C LEU A 37 29.19 -3.42 -0.98
N ASP A 38 28.53 -4.52 -1.34
CA ASP A 38 27.31 -4.44 -2.13
C ASP A 38 26.25 -3.64 -1.35
N PRO A 39 25.59 -2.66 -1.98
CA PRO A 39 24.62 -1.82 -1.30
C PRO A 39 23.36 -2.61 -0.96
N THR A 40 22.78 -2.33 0.20
CA THR A 40 21.45 -2.84 0.55
C THR A 40 20.40 -1.91 -0.04
N ILE A 41 19.62 -2.40 -1.00
CA ILE A 41 18.52 -1.64 -1.61
C ILE A 41 17.20 -2.23 -1.14
N ARG A 42 16.43 -1.44 -0.37
CA ARG A 42 15.15 -1.86 0.20
C ARG A 42 14.00 -1.01 -0.37
N PRO A 43 13.41 -1.43 -1.50
CA PRO A 43 12.21 -0.81 -2.04
C PRO A 43 11.02 -1.11 -1.11
N LEU A 44 10.15 -0.12 -0.86
CA LEU A 44 8.96 -0.25 -0.03
C LEU A 44 7.73 0.35 -0.73
N PHE A 45 6.56 -0.22 -0.46
CA PHE A 45 5.27 0.39 -0.77
C PHE A 45 4.94 1.53 0.21
N GLU A 46 3.90 2.33 -0.08
CA GLU A 46 3.57 3.51 0.73
C GLU A 46 3.25 3.19 2.20
N CYS A 47 2.40 2.18 2.45
CA CYS A 47 2.05 1.78 3.80
C CYS A 47 3.26 1.21 4.55
N GLU A 48 4.14 0.46 3.87
CA GLU A 48 5.35 -0.11 4.46
C GLU A 48 6.39 0.95 4.78
N TRP A 49 6.56 1.93 3.91
CA TRP A 49 7.40 3.11 4.15
C TRP A 49 6.91 3.90 5.34
N HIS A 50 5.60 4.12 5.46
CA HIS A 50 5.03 4.83 6.62
C HIS A 50 5.35 4.12 7.95
N VAL A 51 5.18 2.78 7.99
CA VAL A 51 5.54 1.97 9.16
C VAL A 51 7.04 2.02 9.42
N TYR A 52 7.86 1.85 8.39
CA TYR A 52 9.32 1.91 8.48
C TYR A 52 9.79 3.25 9.05
N LEU A 53 9.35 4.36 8.46
CA LEU A 53 9.73 5.70 8.86
C LEU A 53 9.30 6.00 10.30
N THR A 54 8.08 5.60 10.68
CA THR A 54 7.58 5.77 12.07
C THR A 54 8.46 5.04 13.08
N ASN A 55 8.85 3.79 12.77
CA ASN A 55 9.73 3.01 13.65
C ASN A 55 11.16 3.57 13.67
N LYS A 56 11.71 3.97 12.52
CA LYS A 56 13.04 4.56 12.44
C LYS A 56 13.14 5.90 13.16
N LYS A 57 12.10 6.74 13.14
CA LYS A 57 12.04 7.97 13.94
C LYS A 57 12.15 7.68 15.44
N LYS A 58 11.47 6.64 15.94
CA LYS A 58 11.55 6.21 17.35
C LYS A 58 12.93 5.66 17.72
N GLU A 59 13.54 4.90 16.81
CA GLU A 59 14.86 4.29 16.98
C GLU A 59 15.96 5.36 17.05
N LEU A 60 16.02 6.25 16.04
CA LEU A 60 17.11 7.22 15.89
C LEU A 60 16.95 8.45 16.78
N ARG A 61 15.72 8.82 17.14
CA ARG A 61 15.39 10.00 17.97
C ARG A 61 15.95 11.32 17.37
N GLY A 62 15.90 12.42 18.12
CA GLY A 62 16.51 13.70 17.74
C GLY A 62 15.89 14.36 16.49
N GLU A 63 16.72 14.92 15.63
CA GLU A 63 16.28 15.70 14.46
C GLU A 63 15.53 14.86 13.41
N VAL A 64 15.66 13.53 13.46
CA VAL A 64 14.95 12.60 12.56
C VAL A 64 13.44 12.67 12.71
N TRP A 65 12.90 13.17 13.84
CA TRP A 65 11.46 13.39 14.00
C TRP A 65 10.86 14.27 12.89
N GLN A 66 11.64 15.23 12.38
CA GLN A 66 11.23 16.15 11.30
C GLN A 66 11.51 15.60 9.90
N PHE A 67 12.05 14.38 9.77
CA PHE A 67 12.35 13.78 8.47
C PHE A 67 11.07 13.59 7.64
N SER A 68 11.06 14.11 6.42
CA SER A 68 9.88 14.17 5.55
C SER A 68 10.11 13.63 4.14
N SER A 69 11.34 13.22 3.80
CA SER A 69 11.62 12.61 2.50
C SER A 69 11.00 11.21 2.40
N ASN A 70 10.78 10.74 1.18
CA ASN A 70 10.24 9.43 0.85
C ASN A 70 11.33 8.33 0.73
N GLN A 71 12.55 8.68 1.12
CA GLN A 71 13.70 7.78 1.11
C GLN A 71 14.69 8.22 2.20
N MET A 72 15.41 7.25 2.78
CA MET A 72 16.54 7.43 3.68
C MET A 72 17.78 6.70 3.14
N CYS A 73 18.92 7.37 3.20
CA CYS A 73 20.24 6.85 2.87
C CYS A 73 21.07 6.68 4.14
N PHE A 74 21.74 5.54 4.28
CA PHE A 74 22.64 5.26 5.39
C PHE A 74 24.04 4.92 4.87
N VAL A 75 25.05 5.29 5.65
CA VAL A 75 26.45 4.92 5.43
C VAL A 75 26.94 4.20 6.68
N ASN A 76 27.36 2.95 6.56
CA ASN A 76 27.81 2.10 7.67
C ASN A 76 26.81 2.05 8.84
N GLY A 77 25.51 2.04 8.53
CA GLY A 77 24.42 2.05 9.53
C GLY A 77 24.09 3.41 10.13
N CYS A 78 24.86 4.47 9.84
CA CYS A 78 24.54 5.83 10.25
C CYS A 78 23.67 6.54 9.22
N LEU A 79 22.60 7.19 9.65
CA LEU A 79 21.73 7.97 8.77
C LEU A 79 22.53 9.13 8.16
N LEU A 80 22.60 9.17 6.83
CA LEU A 80 23.19 10.26 6.08
C LEU A 80 22.17 11.36 5.76
N GLY A 81 20.94 10.96 5.42
CA GLY A 81 19.88 11.86 4.99
C GLY A 81 19.11 11.31 3.80
N ASN A 82 18.77 12.18 2.83
CA ASN A 82 18.06 11.82 1.60
C ASN A 82 19.01 11.67 0.38
N GLU A 83 18.46 11.64 -0.84
CA GLU A 83 19.24 11.53 -2.08
C GLU A 83 20.20 12.71 -2.30
N LYS A 84 19.85 13.92 -1.85
CA LYS A 84 20.70 15.11 -1.98
C LYS A 84 21.88 15.03 -1.03
N ASP A 85 21.65 14.57 0.19
CA ASP A 85 22.71 14.35 1.18
C ASP A 85 23.69 13.26 0.70
N LEU A 86 23.15 12.17 0.13
CA LEU A 86 23.96 11.14 -0.52
C LEU A 86 24.77 11.66 -1.71
N THR A 87 24.15 12.47 -2.57
CA THR A 87 24.83 13.10 -3.71
C THR A 87 26.00 13.97 -3.24
N SER A 88 25.74 14.85 -2.26
CA SER A 88 26.74 15.75 -1.65
C SER A 88 27.89 14.97 -1.00
N TRP A 89 27.57 13.89 -0.30
CA TRP A 89 28.58 13.02 0.31
C TRP A 89 29.44 12.29 -0.73
N ALA A 90 28.82 11.72 -1.75
CA ALA A 90 29.51 11.02 -2.83
C ALA A 90 30.47 11.95 -3.59
N GLU A 91 30.03 13.17 -3.89
CA GLU A 91 30.86 14.18 -4.55
C GLU A 91 32.04 14.61 -3.66
N LYS A 92 31.79 14.92 -2.39
CA LYS A 92 32.83 15.43 -1.49
C LYS A 92 33.89 14.40 -1.17
N GLN A 93 33.47 13.17 -0.83
CA GLN A 93 34.35 12.11 -0.33
C GLN A 93 34.99 11.28 -1.44
N TRP A 94 34.25 11.05 -2.52
CA TRP A 94 34.67 10.11 -3.57
C TRP A 94 34.90 10.79 -4.92
N LYS A 95 34.67 12.11 -5.02
CA LYS A 95 34.67 12.85 -6.29
C LYS A 95 33.76 12.18 -7.33
N PHE A 96 32.71 11.53 -6.84
CA PHE A 96 31.76 10.80 -7.67
C PHE A 96 30.54 11.66 -7.91
N THR A 97 30.21 11.87 -9.19
CA THR A 97 29.00 12.55 -9.62
C THR A 97 28.25 11.65 -10.58
N PHE A 98 26.92 11.69 -10.51
CA PHE A 98 26.08 10.88 -11.39
C PHE A 98 24.89 11.70 -11.93
N PRO A 99 25.17 12.82 -12.62
CA PRO A 99 24.12 13.68 -13.12
C PRO A 99 23.37 12.98 -14.26
N ARG A 100 22.04 12.89 -14.11
CA ARG A 100 21.13 12.44 -15.16
C ARG A 100 19.87 13.32 -15.13
N PRO A 101 19.20 13.53 -16.27
CA PRO A 101 17.95 14.29 -16.31
C PRO A 101 16.89 13.67 -15.40
N GLN A 102 16.12 14.49 -14.68
CA GLN A 102 15.02 14.00 -13.82
C GLN A 102 14.02 13.13 -14.59
N ALA A 103 13.73 13.47 -15.85
CA ALA A 103 12.86 12.68 -16.73
C ALA A 103 13.33 11.22 -16.87
N LEU A 104 14.65 10.98 -16.88
CA LEU A 104 15.18 9.62 -16.93
C LEU A 104 14.92 8.87 -15.62
N TYR A 105 15.09 9.51 -14.46
CA TYR A 105 14.80 8.88 -13.18
C TYR A 105 13.31 8.60 -12.98
N LEU A 106 12.44 9.48 -13.48
CA LEU A 106 10.99 9.23 -13.50
C LEU A 106 10.66 8.00 -14.36
N ALA A 107 11.24 7.89 -15.56
CA ALA A 107 11.06 6.73 -16.41
C ALA A 107 11.59 5.43 -15.76
N LEU A 108 12.75 5.49 -15.11
CA LEU A 108 13.32 4.37 -14.36
C LEU A 108 12.45 3.96 -13.18
N ALA A 109 11.88 4.92 -12.44
CA ALA A 109 11.02 4.63 -11.31
C ALA A 109 9.73 3.94 -11.75
N ASN A 110 9.11 4.42 -12.83
CA ASN A 110 7.94 3.79 -13.42
C ASN A 110 8.24 2.38 -13.94
N ASP A 111 9.31 2.20 -14.72
CA ASP A 111 9.71 0.88 -15.22
C ASP A 111 10.03 -0.10 -14.09
N TYR A 112 10.76 0.36 -13.06
CA TYR A 112 11.08 -0.43 -11.89
C TYR A 112 9.82 -0.84 -11.13
N TYR A 113 8.89 0.10 -10.92
CA TYR A 113 7.62 -0.15 -10.24
C TYR A 113 6.77 -1.17 -11.01
N SER A 114 6.52 -0.93 -12.30
CA SER A 114 5.75 -1.84 -13.15
C SER A 114 6.36 -3.24 -13.20
N LYS A 115 7.69 -3.35 -13.34
CA LYS A 115 8.38 -4.66 -13.31
C LYS A 115 8.26 -5.34 -11.96
N HIS A 116 8.36 -4.58 -10.87
CA HIS A 116 8.20 -5.11 -9.51
C HIS A 116 6.80 -5.71 -9.33
N LEU A 117 5.75 -4.96 -9.66
CA LEU A 117 4.37 -5.43 -9.59
C LEU A 117 4.15 -6.69 -10.44
N ARG A 118 4.62 -6.70 -11.70
CA ARG A 118 4.49 -7.88 -12.56
C ARG A 118 5.25 -9.10 -12.01
N SER A 119 6.37 -8.88 -11.33
CA SER A 119 7.20 -9.95 -10.78
C SER A 119 6.59 -10.66 -9.57
N THR A 120 5.62 -10.04 -8.87
CA THR A 120 4.95 -10.69 -7.73
C THR A 120 4.01 -11.81 -8.20
N GLY A 121 3.57 -11.77 -9.46
CA GLY A 121 2.55 -12.68 -9.99
C GLY A 121 1.16 -12.48 -9.39
N HIS A 122 0.99 -11.46 -8.55
CA HIS A 122 -0.28 -11.15 -7.89
C HIS A 122 -1.18 -10.28 -8.77
N THR A 123 -2.47 -10.31 -8.46
CA THR A 123 -3.46 -9.43 -9.08
C THR A 123 -3.54 -8.11 -8.33
N PHE A 124 -3.58 -7.00 -9.07
CA PHE A 124 -3.77 -5.66 -8.51
C PHE A 124 -5.13 -5.11 -8.93
N VAL A 125 -5.83 -4.47 -8.00
CA VAL A 125 -7.10 -3.79 -8.25
C VAL A 125 -7.07 -2.40 -7.64
N TYR A 126 -7.83 -1.47 -8.21
CA TYR A 126 -7.88 -0.10 -7.73
C TYR A 126 -9.30 0.34 -7.36
N MET A 127 -9.37 1.36 -6.51
CA MET A 127 -10.58 2.13 -6.23
C MET A 127 -10.23 3.63 -6.23
N ASP A 128 -10.87 4.40 -7.10
CA ASP A 128 -10.83 5.87 -7.08
C ASP A 128 -11.86 6.37 -6.08
N ILE A 129 -11.42 7.18 -5.12
CA ILE A 129 -12.21 7.55 -3.96
C ILE A 129 -12.63 9.01 -4.05
N PHE A 130 -13.92 9.24 -3.84
CA PHE A 130 -14.49 10.58 -3.67
C PHE A 130 -14.90 10.79 -2.22
N ILE A 131 -14.68 12.00 -1.69
CA ILE A 131 -15.24 12.47 -0.42
C ILE A 131 -16.04 13.73 -0.70
N SER A 132 -17.33 13.72 -0.35
CA SER A 132 -18.27 14.82 -0.64
C SER A 132 -18.31 15.22 -2.13
N GLY A 133 -18.13 14.24 -3.03
CA GLY A 133 -18.12 14.47 -4.48
C GLY A 133 -16.78 14.96 -5.06
N GLU A 134 -15.75 15.16 -4.23
CA GLU A 134 -14.41 15.55 -4.67
C GLU A 134 -13.46 14.35 -4.72
N SER A 135 -12.69 14.22 -5.80
CA SER A 135 -11.66 13.18 -5.91
C SER A 135 -10.54 13.39 -4.90
N VAL A 136 -10.32 12.40 -4.03
CA VAL A 136 -9.24 12.44 -3.03
C VAL A 136 -8.05 11.56 -3.39
N GLY A 137 -8.18 10.75 -4.44
CA GLY A 137 -7.12 9.90 -4.99
C GLY A 137 -7.54 8.44 -5.14
N ARG A 138 -6.55 7.58 -5.38
CA ARG A 138 -6.71 6.16 -5.64
C ARG A 138 -6.16 5.31 -4.49
N LEU A 139 -6.88 4.25 -4.13
CA LEU A 139 -6.35 3.12 -3.39
C LEU A 139 -5.96 2.03 -4.39
N LEU A 140 -4.72 1.54 -4.31
CA LEU A 140 -4.26 0.38 -5.07
C LEU A 140 -4.07 -0.80 -4.11
N PHE A 141 -4.67 -1.94 -4.45
CA PHE A 141 -4.64 -3.15 -3.64
C PHE A 141 -3.88 -4.25 -4.35
N GLU A 142 -3.06 -4.97 -3.59
CA GLU A 142 -2.52 -6.26 -3.96
C GLU A 142 -3.42 -7.37 -3.38
N LEU A 143 -3.81 -8.33 -4.22
CA LEU A 143 -4.62 -9.48 -3.82
C LEU A 143 -3.74 -10.74 -3.71
N PHE A 144 -3.85 -11.45 -2.59
CA PHE A 144 -3.08 -12.66 -2.31
C PHE A 144 -3.78 -13.89 -2.91
N THR A 145 -3.84 -13.95 -4.23
CA THR A 145 -4.56 -14.98 -5.00
C THR A 145 -4.09 -16.40 -4.70
N GLU A 146 -2.81 -16.59 -4.36
CA GLU A 146 -2.26 -17.90 -3.98
C GLU A 146 -2.77 -18.40 -2.62
N LEU A 147 -3.14 -17.49 -1.71
CA LEU A 147 -3.61 -17.84 -0.37
C LEU A 147 -5.14 -17.90 -0.28
N CYS A 148 -5.82 -17.01 -1.00
CA CYS A 148 -7.28 -16.85 -0.94
C CYS A 148 -7.89 -16.69 -2.36
N PRO A 149 -7.74 -17.65 -3.28
CA PRO A 149 -8.15 -17.50 -4.68
C PRO A 149 -9.64 -17.18 -4.85
N LYS A 150 -10.52 -17.84 -4.08
CA LYS A 150 -11.97 -17.62 -4.18
C LYS A 150 -12.37 -16.24 -3.67
N THR A 151 -11.79 -15.82 -2.55
CA THR A 151 -12.01 -14.51 -1.93
C THR A 151 -11.50 -13.39 -2.82
N CYS A 152 -10.27 -13.55 -3.36
CA CYS A 152 -9.67 -12.59 -4.28
C CYS A 152 -10.49 -12.47 -5.57
N LYS A 153 -10.94 -13.59 -6.15
CA LYS A 153 -11.79 -13.55 -7.36
C LYS A 153 -13.11 -12.84 -7.09
N ASN A 154 -13.73 -13.04 -5.93
CA ASN A 154 -14.93 -12.29 -5.53
C ASN A 154 -14.67 -10.79 -5.51
N PHE A 155 -13.64 -10.36 -4.78
CA PHE A 155 -13.31 -8.93 -4.66
C PHE A 155 -12.94 -8.30 -6.00
N GLN A 156 -12.12 -8.98 -6.81
CA GLN A 156 -11.72 -8.54 -8.15
C GLN A 156 -12.94 -8.38 -9.07
N THR A 157 -13.84 -9.35 -9.09
CA THR A 157 -15.03 -9.35 -9.94
C THR A 157 -16.01 -8.23 -9.53
N LEU A 158 -16.12 -7.95 -8.23
CA LEU A 158 -16.87 -6.79 -7.72
C LEU A 158 -16.19 -5.46 -8.08
N CYS A 159 -14.86 -5.40 -8.14
CA CYS A 159 -14.16 -4.22 -8.65
C CYS A 159 -14.44 -3.99 -10.14
N THR A 160 -14.46 -5.03 -10.97
CA THR A 160 -14.69 -4.90 -12.42
C THR A 160 -16.17 -4.76 -12.79
N GLY A 161 -17.08 -5.29 -11.98
CA GLY A 161 -18.51 -5.37 -12.30
C GLY A 161 -18.84 -6.37 -13.41
N GLU A 162 -17.90 -7.23 -13.82
CA GLU A 162 -18.06 -8.14 -14.96
C GLU A 162 -19.16 -9.19 -14.77
N ALA A 163 -19.54 -9.48 -13.52
CA ALA A 163 -20.60 -10.43 -13.19
C ALA A 163 -22.02 -9.89 -13.43
N GLY A 164 -22.18 -8.58 -13.69
CA GLY A 164 -23.49 -7.98 -13.93
C GLY A 164 -24.39 -8.04 -12.68
N LYS A 165 -25.63 -8.49 -12.85
CA LYS A 165 -26.60 -8.60 -11.75
C LYS A 165 -26.67 -10.01 -11.17
N SER A 166 -26.86 -10.11 -9.86
CA SER A 166 -27.12 -11.37 -9.18
C SER A 166 -28.57 -11.86 -9.41
N GLN A 167 -28.90 -13.03 -8.84
CA GLN A 167 -30.25 -13.57 -8.88
C GLN A 167 -31.28 -12.70 -8.17
N SER A 168 -30.83 -11.82 -7.24
CA SER A 168 -31.69 -10.87 -6.53
C SER A 168 -31.85 -9.53 -7.26
N ASP A 169 -31.44 -9.45 -8.53
CA ASP A 169 -31.37 -8.23 -9.36
C ASP A 169 -30.42 -7.16 -8.80
N LEU A 170 -29.51 -7.53 -7.90
CA LEU A 170 -28.50 -6.66 -7.32
C LEU A 170 -27.29 -6.54 -8.27
N LEU A 171 -26.87 -5.32 -8.59
CA LEU A 171 -25.66 -5.08 -9.36
C LEU A 171 -24.41 -5.47 -8.54
N LEU A 172 -23.63 -6.42 -9.04
CA LEU A 172 -22.41 -6.93 -8.42
C LEU A 172 -21.22 -6.03 -8.76
N SER A 173 -21.19 -4.81 -8.23
CA SER A 173 -20.08 -3.87 -8.42
C SER A 173 -19.82 -2.99 -7.20
N TYR A 174 -18.55 -2.68 -6.94
CA TYR A 174 -18.16 -1.67 -5.96
C TYR A 174 -18.29 -0.23 -6.46
N LYS A 175 -18.42 0.00 -7.77
CA LYS A 175 -18.59 1.35 -8.32
C LYS A 175 -19.89 1.97 -7.80
N GLY A 176 -19.79 3.15 -7.22
CA GLY A 176 -20.89 3.86 -6.55
C GLY A 176 -21.20 3.36 -5.13
N SER A 177 -20.53 2.31 -4.65
CA SER A 177 -20.67 1.87 -3.25
C SER A 177 -19.89 2.81 -2.31
N ILE A 178 -20.26 2.79 -1.02
CA ILE A 178 -19.70 3.73 -0.04
C ILE A 178 -18.93 3.03 1.09
N PHE A 179 -18.00 3.77 1.69
CA PHE A 179 -17.47 3.47 3.01
C PHE A 179 -18.49 3.91 4.05
N HIS A 180 -19.21 2.95 4.62
CA HIS A 180 -20.34 3.21 5.51
C HIS A 180 -19.95 3.24 6.99
N ARG A 181 -18.72 2.82 7.32
CA ARG A 181 -18.21 2.78 8.70
C ARG A 181 -16.70 3.03 8.76
N VAL A 182 -16.28 3.90 9.68
CA VAL A 182 -14.90 4.26 9.98
C VAL A 182 -14.72 4.18 11.49
N VAL A 183 -13.92 3.20 11.93
CA VAL A 183 -13.50 3.04 13.32
C VAL A 183 -12.10 3.62 13.43
N LEU A 184 -11.99 4.82 14.03
CA LEU A 184 -10.71 5.50 14.20
C LEU A 184 -9.71 4.60 14.94
N ASN A 185 -8.47 4.52 14.44
CA ASN A 185 -7.43 3.59 14.95
C ASN A 185 -7.81 2.09 14.88
N GLY A 186 -8.88 1.73 14.17
CA GLY A 186 -9.32 0.36 13.96
C GLY A 186 -9.27 -0.01 12.48
N TRP A 187 -10.38 0.18 11.78
CA TRP A 187 -10.52 -0.13 10.37
C TRP A 187 -11.55 0.79 9.69
N ILE A 188 -11.44 0.91 8.37
CA ILE A 188 -12.52 1.44 7.54
C ILE A 188 -13.24 0.28 6.85
N GLN A 189 -14.55 0.40 6.65
CA GLN A 189 -15.38 -0.66 6.08
C GLN A 189 -16.28 -0.10 4.99
N GLY A 190 -16.33 -0.84 3.88
CA GLY A 190 -17.11 -0.53 2.69
C GLY A 190 -17.69 -1.79 2.05
N GLY A 191 -18.17 -1.67 0.81
CA GLY A 191 -18.60 -2.82 0.01
C GLY A 191 -19.99 -3.36 0.33
N ASP A 192 -20.84 -2.63 1.06
CA ASP A 192 -22.29 -2.90 1.03
C ASP A 192 -22.83 -2.33 -0.29
N ILE A 193 -22.79 -3.16 -1.32
CA ILE A 193 -23.20 -2.84 -2.69
C ILE A 193 -24.72 -2.74 -2.87
N ALA A 194 -25.51 -3.02 -1.82
CA ALA A 194 -26.97 -2.99 -1.88
C ALA A 194 -27.55 -1.70 -1.35
N SER A 195 -27.27 -1.36 -0.09
CA SER A 195 -27.92 -0.21 0.58
C SER A 195 -26.95 0.80 1.19
N GLY A 196 -25.66 0.46 1.30
CA GLY A 196 -24.67 1.30 1.98
C GLY A 196 -24.93 1.49 3.48
N LYS A 197 -25.68 0.59 4.11
CA LYS A 197 -26.02 0.65 5.55
C LYS A 197 -25.21 -0.35 6.39
N GLY A 198 -24.48 -1.26 5.75
CA GLY A 198 -23.68 -2.29 6.39
C GLY A 198 -24.44 -3.59 6.70
N ASN A 199 -25.69 -3.72 6.25
CA ASN A 199 -26.52 -4.91 6.46
C ASN A 199 -26.90 -5.64 5.16
N GLY A 200 -26.34 -5.22 4.02
CA GLY A 200 -26.58 -5.82 2.72
C GLY A 200 -25.30 -6.25 2.00
N GLY A 201 -25.46 -6.50 0.71
CA GLY A 201 -24.42 -6.99 -0.18
C GLY A 201 -24.54 -8.47 -0.48
N GLU A 202 -24.02 -8.87 -1.64
CA GLU A 202 -23.99 -10.25 -2.12
C GLU A 202 -22.58 -10.56 -2.66
N SER A 203 -22.17 -11.83 -2.64
CA SER A 203 -20.95 -12.27 -3.33
C SER A 203 -21.25 -12.66 -4.77
N ILE A 204 -20.22 -12.85 -5.57
CA ILE A 204 -20.38 -13.37 -6.93
C ILE A 204 -20.83 -14.85 -6.96
N TYR A 205 -20.85 -15.51 -5.81
CA TYR A 205 -21.24 -16.91 -5.65
C TYR A 205 -22.64 -17.07 -5.02
N GLY A 206 -23.36 -15.97 -4.78
CA GLY A 206 -24.64 -15.93 -4.05
C GLY A 206 -24.56 -15.11 -2.76
N PRO A 207 -25.53 -15.24 -1.84
CA PRO A 207 -25.64 -14.42 -0.62
C PRO A 207 -24.35 -14.34 0.19
N THR A 208 -23.73 -15.49 0.46
CA THR A 208 -22.47 -15.59 1.21
C THR A 208 -21.61 -16.75 0.71
N PHE A 209 -20.33 -16.75 1.11
CA PHE A 209 -19.39 -17.86 0.94
C PHE A 209 -18.53 -18.06 2.19
N GLY A 210 -17.95 -19.26 2.30
CA GLY A 210 -17.16 -19.67 3.47
C GLY A 210 -15.81 -18.99 3.60
N ASP A 211 -15.29 -18.92 4.83
CA ASP A 211 -13.90 -18.54 5.11
C ASP A 211 -12.91 -19.48 4.41
N GLU A 212 -11.92 -18.89 3.72
CA GLU A 212 -11.00 -19.65 2.87
C GLU A 212 -9.65 -19.93 3.57
N SER A 213 -9.00 -18.90 4.10
CA SER A 213 -7.71 -19.02 4.78
C SER A 213 -7.52 -17.95 5.86
N PHE A 214 -6.75 -18.28 6.89
CA PHE A 214 -6.34 -17.37 7.97
C PHE A 214 -4.81 -17.20 8.04
N ALA A 215 -4.11 -17.48 6.93
CA ALA A 215 -2.65 -17.41 6.86
C ALA A 215 -2.11 -15.98 6.95
N VAL A 216 -2.90 -14.99 6.54
CA VAL A 216 -2.54 -13.58 6.54
C VAL A 216 -2.90 -12.97 7.89
N SER A 217 -1.90 -12.42 8.59
CA SER A 217 -2.09 -11.75 9.88
C SER A 217 -2.44 -10.27 9.71
N HIS A 218 -3.28 -9.76 10.60
CA HIS A 218 -3.64 -8.34 10.73
C HIS A 218 -2.57 -7.55 11.49
N SER A 219 -1.30 -7.83 11.22
CA SER A 219 -0.16 -7.30 11.99
C SER A 219 0.22 -5.87 11.64
N LYS A 220 -0.38 -5.28 10.59
CA LYS A 220 -0.05 -3.94 10.10
C LYS A 220 -1.27 -3.17 9.60
N ARG A 221 -1.07 -1.87 9.40
CA ARG A 221 -2.01 -0.98 8.68
C ARG A 221 -2.07 -1.37 7.21
N GLY A 222 -3.25 -1.20 6.60
CA GLY A 222 -3.49 -1.41 5.17
C GLY A 222 -3.83 -2.85 4.80
N ILE A 223 -4.09 -3.74 5.77
CA ILE A 223 -4.53 -5.12 5.46
C ILE A 223 -5.99 -5.07 4.99
N LEU A 224 -6.24 -5.68 3.84
CA LEU A 224 -7.57 -5.85 3.25
C LEU A 224 -8.14 -7.21 3.68
N GLY A 225 -9.36 -7.19 4.21
CA GLY A 225 -10.06 -8.41 4.63
C GLY A 225 -11.57 -8.35 4.49
N MET A 226 -12.22 -9.51 4.62
CA MET A 226 -13.67 -9.64 4.46
C MET A 226 -14.39 -9.33 5.76
N ALA A 227 -15.33 -8.39 5.71
CA ALA A 227 -16.29 -8.22 6.80
C ALA A 227 -17.34 -9.35 6.70
N ASN A 228 -17.72 -9.92 7.84
CA ASN A 228 -18.68 -11.02 7.92
C ASN A 228 -19.62 -10.85 9.14
N GLN A 229 -20.69 -11.64 9.17
CA GLN A 229 -21.67 -11.69 10.27
C GLN A 229 -21.50 -12.97 11.10
N GLY A 230 -20.26 -13.45 11.23
CA GLY A 230 -19.91 -14.72 11.85
C GLY A 230 -19.19 -15.67 10.88
N PRO A 231 -18.74 -16.84 11.36
CA PRO A 231 -18.00 -17.79 10.55
C PRO A 231 -18.72 -18.14 9.25
N HIS A 232 -17.97 -18.20 8.15
CA HIS A 232 -18.44 -18.60 6.82
C HIS A 232 -19.59 -17.75 6.24
N SER A 233 -19.60 -16.44 6.55
CA SER A 233 -20.62 -15.50 6.05
C SER A 233 -20.04 -14.33 5.25
N ASN A 234 -18.95 -14.58 4.52
CA ASN A 234 -18.33 -13.55 3.67
C ASN A 234 -19.24 -13.22 2.48
N SER A 235 -19.33 -11.95 2.09
CA SER A 235 -20.14 -11.50 0.95
C SER A 235 -19.40 -10.51 0.06
N SER A 236 -19.82 -9.25 0.02
CA SER A 236 -19.15 -8.14 -0.68
C SER A 236 -18.51 -7.12 0.27
N GLN A 237 -18.91 -7.09 1.55
CA GLN A 237 -18.35 -6.12 2.48
C GLN A 237 -16.90 -6.45 2.82
N PHE A 238 -16.07 -5.42 2.88
CA PHE A 238 -14.64 -5.53 3.17
C PHE A 238 -14.22 -4.47 4.18
N TYR A 239 -13.08 -4.68 4.82
CA TYR A 239 -12.41 -3.69 5.63
C TYR A 239 -10.95 -3.47 5.22
N ILE A 240 -10.42 -2.30 5.57
CA ILE A 240 -8.99 -1.99 5.49
C ILE A 240 -8.53 -1.59 6.89
N THR A 241 -7.54 -2.27 7.43
CA THR A 241 -7.01 -1.96 8.76
C THR A 241 -6.32 -0.59 8.77
N LEU A 242 -6.57 0.20 9.81
CA LEU A 242 -5.89 1.47 10.07
C LEU A 242 -4.72 1.31 11.03
N GLN A 243 -4.71 0.24 11.82
CA GLN A 243 -3.65 -0.17 12.75
C GLN A 243 -3.54 -1.70 12.83
N PRO A 244 -2.47 -2.26 13.44
CA PRO A 244 -2.42 -3.68 13.76
C PRO A 244 -3.64 -4.13 14.58
N ALA A 245 -4.33 -5.17 14.12
CA ALA A 245 -5.57 -5.68 14.71
C ALA A 245 -5.51 -7.19 14.91
N LEU A 246 -4.47 -7.69 15.60
CA LEU A 246 -4.20 -9.13 15.80
C LEU A 246 -5.37 -9.93 16.41
N TRP A 247 -6.31 -9.28 17.08
CA TRP A 247 -7.51 -9.92 17.62
C TRP A 247 -8.49 -10.42 16.52
N MET A 248 -8.32 -9.94 15.28
CA MET A 248 -9.04 -10.36 14.08
C MET A 248 -8.45 -11.63 13.45
N ASP A 249 -7.21 -11.98 13.80
CA ASP A 249 -6.55 -13.18 13.27
C ASP A 249 -7.38 -14.43 13.60
N ARG A 250 -7.52 -15.32 12.60
CA ARG A 250 -8.32 -16.55 12.67
C ARG A 250 -9.83 -16.34 12.88
N LYS A 251 -10.33 -15.11 12.75
CA LYS A 251 -11.76 -14.77 12.80
C LYS A 251 -12.26 -14.15 11.49
N TYR A 252 -11.41 -13.35 10.86
CA TYR A 252 -11.70 -12.69 9.59
C TYR A 252 -10.64 -13.06 8.56
N VAL A 253 -11.07 -13.29 7.32
CA VAL A 253 -10.18 -13.62 6.21
C VAL A 253 -9.52 -12.33 5.73
N ALA A 254 -8.21 -12.20 5.95
CA ALA A 254 -7.38 -11.24 5.24
C ALA A 254 -6.89 -11.84 3.92
N PHE A 255 -7.02 -11.10 2.83
CA PHE A 255 -6.77 -11.60 1.48
C PHE A 255 -6.01 -10.62 0.59
N GLY A 256 -5.56 -9.48 1.13
CA GLY A 256 -4.77 -8.52 0.38
C GLY A 256 -4.22 -7.40 1.24
N GLN A 257 -3.66 -6.38 0.59
CA GLN A 257 -3.19 -5.18 1.25
C GLN A 257 -3.24 -3.95 0.33
N VAL A 258 -3.30 -2.77 0.92
CA VAL A 258 -3.08 -1.49 0.23
C VAL A 258 -1.59 -1.32 -0.04
N VAL A 259 -1.24 -1.07 -1.31
CA VAL A 259 0.13 -0.81 -1.76
C VAL A 259 0.37 0.65 -2.18
N GLU A 260 -0.69 1.36 -2.60
CA GLU A 260 -0.69 2.82 -2.81
C GLU A 260 -1.98 3.47 -2.31
N GLY A 261 -1.91 4.75 -1.99
CA GLY A 261 -3.04 5.54 -1.50
C GLY A 261 -3.03 5.72 0.02
N GLN A 262 -1.84 5.73 0.65
CA GLN A 262 -1.74 5.95 2.10
C GLN A 262 -2.37 7.29 2.52
N ASP A 263 -2.24 8.33 1.70
CA ASP A 263 -2.87 9.63 1.96
C ASP A 263 -4.40 9.60 1.76
N VAL A 264 -4.90 8.77 0.84
CA VAL A 264 -6.34 8.53 0.67
C VAL A 264 -6.89 7.83 1.90
N LEU A 265 -6.20 6.79 2.38
CA LEU A 265 -6.57 6.04 3.59
C LEU A 265 -6.56 6.95 4.83
N ARG A 266 -5.59 7.87 4.92
CA ARG A 266 -5.53 8.89 5.99
C ARG A 266 -6.72 9.85 5.93
N ARG A 267 -7.03 10.39 4.75
CA ARG A 267 -8.19 11.29 4.57
C ARG A 267 -9.51 10.61 4.91
N LEU A 268 -9.67 9.33 4.54
CA LEU A 268 -10.83 8.52 4.91
C LEU A 268 -10.92 8.29 6.43
N GLU A 269 -9.79 8.09 7.11
CA GLU A 269 -9.73 7.93 8.58
C GLU A 269 -10.06 9.23 9.33
N GLU A 270 -9.69 10.38 8.78
CA GLU A 270 -9.86 11.71 9.41
C GLU A 270 -11.27 12.31 9.22
N VAL A 271 -12.14 11.69 8.41
CA VAL A 271 -13.50 12.21 8.20
C VAL A 271 -14.30 12.24 9.50
N PRO A 272 -15.10 13.29 9.75
CA PRO A 272 -15.93 13.33 10.94
C PRO A 272 -17.03 12.27 10.85
N THR A 273 -17.25 11.55 11.95
CA THR A 273 -18.23 10.46 12.04
C THR A 273 -19.36 10.76 13.04
N TYR A 274 -20.48 10.05 12.90
CA TYR A 274 -21.52 9.94 13.91
C TYR A 274 -21.82 8.45 14.11
N ASN A 275 -21.51 7.92 15.31
CA ASN A 275 -21.54 6.49 15.59
C ASN A 275 -20.77 5.67 14.54
N GLU A 276 -19.51 6.06 14.28
CA GLU A 276 -18.61 5.44 13.29
C GLU A 276 -19.06 5.59 11.82
N ARG A 277 -20.27 6.10 11.52
CA ARG A 277 -20.68 6.39 10.15
C ARG A 277 -20.09 7.72 9.69
N PRO A 278 -19.38 7.79 8.54
CA PRO A 278 -18.94 9.06 7.97
C PRO A 278 -20.10 10.03 7.76
N LYS A 279 -19.92 11.28 8.21
CA LYS A 279 -20.84 12.38 7.89
C LYS A 279 -20.76 12.78 6.40
N PRO A 280 -19.55 13.00 5.82
CA PRO A 280 -19.45 13.16 4.38
C PRO A 280 -19.62 11.81 3.67
N GLN A 281 -20.22 11.83 2.48
CA GLN A 281 -20.29 10.65 1.63
C GLN A 281 -18.88 10.31 1.13
N CYS A 282 -18.41 9.12 1.47
CA CYS A 282 -17.14 8.56 1.04
C CYS A 282 -17.44 7.41 0.06
N GLU A 283 -17.17 7.62 -1.22
CA GLU A 283 -17.65 6.77 -2.31
C GLU A 283 -16.50 6.21 -3.15
N VAL A 284 -16.68 4.99 -3.67
CA VAL A 284 -15.86 4.42 -4.73
C VAL A 284 -16.39 4.92 -6.08
N ALA A 285 -15.78 5.98 -6.63
CA ALA A 285 -16.22 6.61 -7.87
C ALA A 285 -15.93 5.75 -9.11
N ASP A 286 -14.81 5.03 -9.10
CA ASP A 286 -14.44 4.05 -10.13
C ASP A 286 -13.58 2.95 -9.51
N CYS A 287 -13.60 1.76 -10.10
CA CYS A 287 -12.79 0.65 -9.64
C CYS A 287 -12.58 -0.36 -10.77
N GLY A 288 -11.53 -1.18 -10.65
CA GLY A 288 -11.20 -2.16 -11.67
C GLY A 288 -9.89 -2.89 -11.40
N VAL A 289 -9.45 -3.68 -12.39
CA VAL A 289 -8.12 -4.30 -12.39
C VAL A 289 -7.09 -3.24 -12.77
N PHE A 290 -5.95 -3.24 -12.08
CA PHE A 290 -4.80 -2.42 -12.41
C PHE A 290 -3.76 -3.27 -13.14
N GLU A 291 -3.48 -2.90 -14.38
CA GLU A 291 -2.40 -3.49 -15.18
C GLU A 291 -1.15 -2.59 -15.07
N PRO A 292 -0.08 -3.06 -14.41
CA PRO A 292 1.17 -2.31 -14.24
C PRO A 292 1.90 -2.05 -15.56
#